data_AF-A0A921CJ46-F1
#
_entry.id   AF-A0A921CJ46-F1
#
_cell.length_a   1.000
_cell.length_b   1.000
_cell.length_c   1.000
_cell.angle_alpha   90.00
_cell.angle_beta   90.00
_cell.angle_gamma   90.00
#
_symmetry.space_group_name_H-M   'P 1'
#
loop_
_entity.id
_entity.type
_entity.pdbx_description
1 polymer ?
#
loop_
_entity_poly.entity_id
_entity_poly.type
_entity_poly.pdbx_seq_one_letter_code
_entity_poly.pdbx_strand_id
1 'polypeptide(L)'
;MKDEQLKQPLEELFSDLSPPAPEGEAEPPPPPSQPVEEAPLEPKAKPPAPPEAGAPEDIRTWQRQLVRGVLRVLTIVGALALVAGSYNAYTEGKAGLIPYYVGAYVVLTLITFWRHVPYGVQAGTLLGLIYGLGVLGLFEAGLSGDGRVFLLTLPVLAAVFFGRGGGILTLAVTMLTLVAFAWAFSTGHIVIPVAQQANSADPTAWLSGSIVFFMLGTLLLTSQNYLIPRLAAALTRSRGLAQELAAHRARLEEQVAERTRELQEANWQLQRRALQLEASAEVGRAAASILDIDELLNRTVDLIRDRFGFYHAGVFLLDEAGEWAELRAATGEAGRKMLAQGHRLAVGETSMVGWTAAHRQPRIALDVGKDAIHFDNPLLPHTRSEMTLPLMVGERLLGVLDVQSTEEAAFDEDDV
;
A
#
# COMPACT_ATOMS: atom_id res chain seq x y z
N MET A 1 -13.82 -14.28 60.29
CA MET A 1 -15.19 -14.61 59.84
C MET A 1 -15.78 -13.33 59.29
N LYS A 2 -16.03 -13.29 57.96
CA LYS A 2 -17.02 -12.49 57.19
C LYS A 2 -17.20 -11.02 57.63
N ASP A 3 -16.82 -10.01 56.87
CA ASP A 3 -17.10 -9.73 55.44
C ASP A 3 -18.60 -9.80 55.10
N GLU A 4 -19.39 -8.95 55.77
CA GLU A 4 -20.67 -8.43 55.29
C GLU A 4 -21.18 -7.37 56.27
N GLN A 5 -20.93 -6.09 55.97
CA GLN A 5 -21.73 -4.91 56.35
C GLN A 5 -20.83 -3.66 56.34
N LEU A 6 -20.89 -2.90 55.26
CA LEU A 6 -20.85 -1.42 55.22
C LEU A 6 -20.67 -0.98 53.76
N LYS A 7 -21.71 -1.23 52.95
CA LYS A 7 -21.99 -0.44 51.75
C LYS A 7 -22.94 0.68 52.17
N GLN A 8 -22.41 1.81 52.58
CA GLN A 8 -23.15 3.08 52.51
C GLN A 8 -22.65 3.83 51.26
N PRO A 9 -23.54 4.25 50.35
CA PRO A 9 -23.16 5.02 49.16
C PRO A 9 -22.58 6.39 49.57
N LEU A 10 -21.48 6.78 48.92
CA LEU A 10 -20.77 8.07 49.05
C LEU A 10 -21.63 9.31 48.70
N GLU A 11 -22.90 9.12 48.34
CA GLU A 11 -23.83 10.17 47.91
C GLU A 11 -24.49 10.94 49.08
N GLU A 12 -24.51 10.38 50.30
CA GLU A 12 -25.00 11.08 51.49
C GLU A 12 -23.98 12.04 52.13
N LEU A 13 -22.69 12.00 51.72
CA LEU A 13 -21.64 12.82 52.34
C LEU A 13 -21.50 14.23 51.75
N PHE A 14 -22.26 14.55 50.68
CA PHE A 14 -22.15 15.81 49.94
C PHE A 14 -23.49 16.51 49.67
N SER A 15 -24.58 16.10 50.33
CA SER A 15 -25.92 16.68 50.11
C SER A 15 -26.16 18.04 50.77
N ASP A 16 -25.23 18.53 51.61
CA ASP A 16 -25.46 19.68 52.49
C ASP A 16 -24.71 20.97 52.10
N LEU A 17 -24.17 21.05 50.88
CA LEU A 17 -23.56 22.29 50.38
C LEU A 17 -24.50 22.96 49.37
N SER A 18 -25.32 23.88 49.88
CA SER A 18 -26.04 24.85 49.05
C SER A 18 -25.04 25.84 48.40
N PRO A 19 -25.30 26.28 47.16
CA PRO A 19 -24.38 27.11 46.39
C PRO A 19 -24.42 28.58 46.85
N PRO A 20 -23.30 29.32 46.83
CA PRO A 20 -23.35 30.77 46.92
C PRO A 20 -23.90 31.39 45.62
N ALA A 21 -24.78 32.38 45.74
CA ALA A 21 -25.31 33.20 44.65
C ALA A 21 -24.64 34.60 44.68
N PRO A 22 -24.80 35.44 43.64
CA PRO A 22 -23.76 35.83 42.70
C PRO A 22 -23.15 37.20 43.02
N GLU A 23 -21.85 37.36 42.82
CA GLU A 23 -21.19 38.67 42.75
C GLU A 23 -20.34 38.78 41.49
N GLY A 24 -20.63 39.82 40.69
CA GLY A 24 -19.65 40.54 39.88
C GLY A 24 -19.17 39.91 38.58
N GLU A 25 -19.59 40.51 37.47
CA GLU A 25 -19.08 40.30 36.11
C GLU A 25 -17.55 40.16 36.03
N ALA A 26 -17.08 39.01 35.55
CA ALA A 26 -15.76 38.85 34.96
C ALA A 26 -15.95 38.30 33.54
N GLU A 27 -15.42 39.01 32.54
CA GLU A 27 -15.47 38.62 31.13
C GLU A 27 -14.96 37.17 30.94
N PRO A 28 -15.58 36.38 30.05
CA PRO A 28 -15.04 35.07 29.71
C PRO A 28 -13.67 35.24 29.03
N PRO A 29 -12.70 34.33 29.29
CA PRO A 29 -11.45 34.31 28.55
C PRO A 29 -11.73 34.14 27.04
N PRO A 30 -10.88 34.70 26.17
CA PRO A 30 -11.06 34.54 24.73
C PRO A 30 -11.07 33.04 24.38
N PRO A 31 -11.89 32.63 23.40
CA PRO A 31 -11.94 31.22 23.00
C PRO A 31 -10.56 30.76 22.53
N PRO A 32 -10.22 29.47 22.70
CA PRO A 32 -8.99 28.92 22.15
C PRO A 32 -8.91 29.27 20.67
N SER A 33 -7.75 29.79 20.26
CA SER A 33 -7.42 30.03 18.85
C SER A 33 -7.83 28.79 18.07
N GLN A 34 -8.67 28.99 17.06
CA GLN A 34 -9.12 27.91 16.19
C GLN A 34 -7.90 27.08 15.74
N PRO A 35 -8.03 25.74 15.67
CA PRO A 35 -6.99 24.95 15.03
C PRO A 35 -6.74 25.56 13.66
N VAL A 36 -5.48 25.87 13.36
CA VAL A 36 -5.05 26.34 12.04
C VAL A 36 -5.71 25.42 11.04
N GLU A 37 -6.65 25.98 10.28
CA GLU A 37 -7.35 25.27 9.22
C GLU A 37 -6.27 24.86 8.22
N GLU A 38 -5.83 23.59 8.30
CA GLU A 38 -5.02 22.96 7.27
C GLU A 38 -5.75 23.25 5.97
N ALA A 39 -5.14 24.07 5.11
CA ALA A 39 -5.62 24.27 3.75
C ALA A 39 -5.94 22.88 3.19
N PRO A 40 -7.16 22.64 2.67
CA PRO A 40 -7.53 21.32 2.21
C PRO A 40 -6.47 20.88 1.20
N LEU A 41 -5.70 19.85 1.54
CA LEU A 41 -4.89 19.13 0.59
C LEU A 41 -5.84 18.82 -0.57
N GLU A 42 -5.62 19.46 -1.73
CA GLU A 42 -6.36 19.12 -2.94
C GLU A 42 -6.38 17.59 -3.00
N PRO A 43 -7.57 16.96 -3.11
CA PRO A 43 -7.63 15.52 -3.17
C PRO A 43 -6.85 15.12 -4.42
N LYS A 44 -5.59 14.67 -4.25
CA LYS A 44 -4.77 14.09 -5.30
C LYS A 44 -5.69 13.15 -6.05
N ALA A 45 -5.94 13.49 -7.32
CA ALA A 45 -6.97 12.88 -8.15
C ALA A 45 -7.06 11.39 -7.81
N LYS A 46 -8.24 10.99 -7.31
CA LYS A 46 -8.53 9.60 -6.95
C LYS A 46 -7.96 8.75 -8.09
N PRO A 47 -6.98 7.86 -7.84
CA PRO A 47 -6.43 7.04 -8.89
C PRO A 47 -7.60 6.41 -9.65
N PRO A 48 -7.57 6.40 -11.00
CA PRO A 48 -8.69 5.91 -11.79
C PRO A 48 -9.14 4.60 -11.17
N ALA A 49 -10.42 4.53 -10.82
CA ALA A 49 -10.96 3.34 -10.19
C ALA A 49 -10.45 2.14 -10.98
N PRO A 50 -9.83 1.12 -10.34
CA PRO A 50 -9.36 -0.04 -11.05
C PRO A 50 -10.50 -0.49 -11.95
N PRO A 51 -10.26 -0.71 -13.26
CA PRO A 51 -11.31 -1.06 -14.20
C PRO A 51 -12.12 -2.15 -13.54
N GLU A 52 -13.42 -1.88 -13.27
CA GLU A 52 -14.30 -2.71 -12.45
C GLU A 52 -13.87 -4.14 -12.65
N ALA A 53 -13.29 -4.74 -11.61
CA ALA A 53 -12.73 -6.07 -11.70
C ALA A 53 -13.88 -6.96 -12.15
N GLY A 54 -13.97 -7.21 -13.47
CA GLY A 54 -15.00 -8.04 -14.05
C GLY A 54 -14.88 -9.34 -13.29
N ALA A 55 -15.89 -9.61 -12.46
CA ALA A 55 -15.91 -10.71 -11.53
C ALA A 55 -15.33 -11.94 -12.21
N PRO A 56 -14.51 -12.78 -11.52
CA PRO A 56 -13.92 -13.96 -12.14
C PRO A 56 -15.00 -14.65 -12.94
N GLU A 57 -14.90 -14.61 -14.28
CA GLU A 57 -15.87 -15.26 -15.14
C GLU A 57 -15.85 -16.72 -14.68
N ASP A 58 -16.90 -17.11 -13.96
CA ASP A 58 -17.00 -18.40 -13.30
C ASP A 58 -16.65 -19.46 -14.33
N ILE A 59 -15.67 -20.33 -14.07
CA ILE A 59 -15.13 -21.30 -15.05
C ILE A 59 -16.27 -22.06 -15.78
N ARG A 60 -17.39 -22.23 -15.08
CA ARG A 60 -18.65 -22.81 -15.56
C ARG A 60 -19.32 -22.02 -16.70
N THR A 61 -19.27 -20.69 -16.72
CA THR A 61 -19.83 -19.87 -17.81
C THR A 61 -19.02 -20.06 -19.09
N TRP A 62 -17.70 -20.11 -18.99
CA TRP A 62 -16.83 -20.40 -20.12
C TRP A 62 -17.05 -21.82 -20.66
N GLN A 63 -17.02 -22.85 -19.81
CA GLN A 63 -17.26 -24.23 -20.22
C GLN A 63 -18.60 -24.37 -20.97
N ARG A 64 -19.62 -23.63 -20.53
CA ARG A 64 -20.93 -23.58 -21.20
C ARG A 64 -20.87 -22.89 -22.56
N GLN A 65 -20.12 -21.80 -22.72
CA GLN A 65 -19.93 -21.16 -24.02
C GLN A 65 -19.17 -22.07 -24.98
N LEU A 66 -18.12 -22.75 -24.50
CA LEU A 66 -17.34 -23.72 -25.28
C LEU A 66 -18.23 -24.85 -25.81
N VAL A 67 -18.98 -25.53 -24.93
CA VAL A 67 -19.88 -26.63 -25.33
C VAL A 67 -20.90 -26.15 -26.36
N ARG A 68 -21.47 -24.96 -26.20
CA ARG A 68 -22.42 -24.40 -27.18
C ARG A 68 -21.77 -24.09 -28.53
N GLY A 69 -20.56 -23.52 -28.53
CA GLY A 69 -19.80 -23.24 -29.75
C GLY A 69 -19.48 -24.53 -30.50
N VAL A 70 -18.98 -25.53 -29.77
CA VAL A 70 -18.70 -26.88 -30.25
C VAL A 70 -19.95 -27.53 -30.85
N LEU A 71 -21.07 -27.52 -30.12
CA LEU A 71 -22.33 -28.11 -30.55
C LEU A 71 -22.84 -27.49 -31.86
N ARG A 72 -22.76 -26.17 -32.02
CA ARG A 72 -23.16 -25.48 -33.27
C ARG A 72 -22.32 -25.92 -34.47
N VAL A 73 -21.00 -25.97 -34.30
CA VAL A 73 -20.10 -26.46 -35.37
C VAL A 73 -20.42 -27.93 -35.68
N LEU A 74 -20.65 -28.74 -34.65
CA LEU A 74 -20.95 -30.15 -34.80
C LEU A 74 -22.31 -30.40 -35.47
N THR A 75 -23.32 -29.54 -35.28
CA THR A 75 -24.58 -29.67 -36.04
C THR A 75 -24.38 -29.46 -37.54
N ILE A 76 -23.45 -28.59 -37.95
CA ILE A 76 -23.17 -28.37 -39.39
C ILE A 76 -22.39 -29.55 -39.96
N VAL A 77 -21.29 -29.93 -39.33
CA VAL A 77 -20.43 -31.02 -39.84
C VAL A 77 -21.09 -32.39 -39.65
N GLY A 78 -21.87 -32.56 -38.58
CA GLY A 78 -22.62 -33.77 -38.29
C GLY A 78 -23.74 -34.06 -39.30
N ALA A 79 -24.28 -33.04 -39.97
CA ALA A 79 -25.22 -33.23 -41.08
C ALA A 79 -24.55 -33.94 -42.26
N LEU A 80 -23.30 -33.56 -42.57
CA LEU A 80 -22.50 -34.21 -43.62
C LEU A 80 -22.14 -35.65 -43.23
N ALA A 81 -21.76 -35.87 -41.97
CA ALA A 81 -21.50 -37.21 -41.45
C ALA A 81 -22.76 -38.10 -41.48
N LEU A 82 -23.93 -37.54 -41.18
CA LEU A 82 -25.21 -38.26 -41.28
C LEU A 82 -25.48 -38.71 -42.71
N VAL A 83 -25.32 -37.83 -43.69
CA VAL A 83 -25.55 -38.16 -45.11
C VAL A 83 -24.57 -39.23 -45.58
N ALA A 84 -23.28 -39.05 -45.30
CA ALA A 84 -22.24 -40.00 -45.68
C ALA A 84 -22.41 -41.37 -45.02
N GLY A 85 -22.66 -41.40 -43.70
CA GLY A 85 -22.89 -42.64 -42.95
C GLY A 85 -24.17 -43.35 -43.35
N SER A 86 -25.25 -42.61 -43.65
CA SER A 86 -26.51 -43.20 -44.13
C SER A 86 -26.37 -43.77 -45.54
N TYR A 87 -25.61 -43.09 -46.41
CA TYR A 87 -25.30 -43.59 -47.74
C TYR A 87 -24.46 -44.87 -47.67
N ASN A 88 -23.42 -44.89 -46.83
CA ASN A 88 -22.59 -46.08 -46.61
C ASN A 88 -23.42 -47.26 -46.05
N ALA A 89 -24.31 -46.99 -45.09
CA ALA A 89 -25.20 -48.03 -44.55
C ALA A 89 -26.17 -48.57 -45.60
N TYR A 90 -26.63 -47.74 -46.53
CA TYR A 90 -27.49 -48.18 -47.63
C TYR A 90 -26.73 -49.06 -48.65
N THR A 91 -25.51 -48.67 -49.03
CA THR A 91 -24.68 -49.43 -49.99
C THR A 91 -24.23 -50.78 -49.44
N GLU A 92 -23.98 -50.87 -48.13
CA GLU A 92 -23.62 -52.12 -47.45
C GLU A 92 -24.82 -53.03 -47.13
N GLY A 93 -26.06 -52.64 -47.49
CA GLY A 93 -27.28 -53.39 -47.18
C GLY A 93 -27.67 -53.36 -45.69
N LYS A 94 -27.09 -52.45 -44.91
CA LYS A 94 -27.34 -52.25 -43.47
C LYS A 94 -28.29 -51.07 -43.21
N ALA A 95 -29.36 -50.95 -44.01
CA ALA A 95 -30.32 -49.84 -43.91
C ALA A 95 -30.95 -49.69 -42.50
N GLY A 96 -30.96 -50.77 -41.70
CA GLY A 96 -31.41 -50.75 -40.30
C GLY A 96 -30.61 -49.82 -39.37
N LEU A 97 -29.42 -49.37 -39.77
CA LEU A 97 -28.59 -48.42 -39.01
C LEU A 97 -28.94 -46.95 -39.24
N ILE A 98 -29.60 -46.64 -40.37
CA ILE A 98 -29.96 -45.27 -40.72
C ILE A 98 -30.81 -44.60 -39.62
N PRO A 99 -31.82 -45.27 -39.01
CA PRO A 99 -32.56 -44.70 -37.88
C PRO A 99 -31.68 -44.34 -36.68
N TYR A 100 -30.59 -45.08 -36.42
CA TYR A 100 -29.67 -44.78 -35.33
C TYR A 100 -28.86 -43.51 -35.61
N TYR A 101 -28.33 -43.36 -36.83
CA TYR A 101 -27.61 -42.15 -37.23
C TYR A 101 -28.52 -40.91 -37.22
N VAL A 102 -29.73 -41.04 -37.75
CA VAL A 102 -30.75 -39.97 -37.71
C VAL A 102 -31.09 -39.63 -36.25
N GLY A 103 -31.30 -40.63 -35.40
CA GLY A 103 -31.59 -40.44 -33.98
C GLY A 103 -30.46 -39.70 -33.25
N ALA A 104 -29.20 -40.11 -33.46
CA ALA A 104 -28.03 -39.45 -32.89
C ALA A 104 -27.94 -37.98 -33.32
N TYR A 105 -28.18 -37.70 -34.60
CA TYR A 105 -28.17 -36.34 -35.15
C TYR A 105 -29.34 -35.48 -34.63
N VAL A 106 -30.53 -36.06 -34.46
CA VAL A 106 -31.68 -35.37 -33.87
C VAL A 106 -31.40 -35.01 -32.42
N VAL A 107 -30.86 -35.95 -31.63
CA VAL A 107 -30.47 -35.70 -30.24
C VAL A 107 -29.43 -34.59 -30.18
N LEU A 108 -28.39 -34.64 -31.02
CA LEU A 108 -27.37 -33.60 -31.13
C LEU A 108 -27.99 -32.22 -31.44
N THR A 109 -28.88 -32.14 -32.42
CA THR A 109 -29.52 -30.89 -32.82
C THR A 109 -30.40 -30.33 -31.71
N LEU A 110 -31.17 -31.21 -31.05
CA LEU A 110 -32.05 -30.86 -29.96
C LEU A 110 -31.28 -30.33 -28.74
N ILE A 111 -30.19 -30.97 -28.32
CA ILE A 111 -29.36 -30.42 -27.23
C ILE A 111 -28.65 -29.11 -27.59
N THR A 112 -28.45 -28.83 -28.89
CA THR A 112 -27.79 -27.62 -29.38
C THR A 112 -28.69 -26.39 -29.33
N PHE A 113 -29.96 -26.53 -29.75
CA PHE A 113 -30.89 -25.40 -29.87
C PHE A 113 -31.86 -25.28 -28.68
N TRP A 114 -31.95 -26.29 -27.82
CA TRP A 114 -32.87 -26.23 -26.69
C TRP A 114 -32.34 -25.31 -25.57
N ARG A 115 -33.07 -24.21 -25.36
CA ARG A 115 -32.65 -23.04 -24.58
C ARG A 115 -32.32 -23.31 -23.10
N HIS A 116 -32.86 -24.37 -22.50
CA HIS A 116 -32.80 -24.61 -21.05
C HIS A 116 -31.98 -25.85 -20.63
N VAL A 117 -31.26 -26.50 -21.54
CA VAL A 117 -30.51 -27.72 -21.18
C VAL A 117 -29.32 -27.36 -20.27
N PRO A 118 -29.19 -27.99 -19.09
CA PRO A 118 -28.07 -27.75 -18.19
C PRO A 118 -26.76 -28.27 -18.79
N TYR A 119 -25.66 -27.61 -18.43
CA TYR A 119 -24.32 -27.90 -18.95
C TYR A 119 -23.93 -29.37 -18.86
N GLY A 120 -24.14 -30.01 -17.70
CA GLY A 120 -23.77 -31.41 -17.49
C GLY A 120 -24.51 -32.37 -18.42
N VAL A 121 -25.77 -32.07 -18.76
CA VAL A 121 -26.55 -32.86 -19.71
C VAL A 121 -26.07 -32.62 -21.13
N GLN A 122 -25.78 -31.38 -21.53
CA GLN A 122 -25.25 -31.10 -22.88
C GLN A 122 -23.91 -31.81 -23.13
N ALA A 123 -22.96 -31.64 -22.21
CA ALA A 123 -21.65 -32.25 -22.32
C ALA A 123 -21.72 -33.78 -22.17
N GLY A 124 -22.52 -34.29 -21.23
CA GLY A 124 -22.71 -35.72 -21.01
C GLY A 124 -23.36 -36.41 -22.20
N THR A 125 -24.41 -35.84 -22.78
CA THR A 125 -25.06 -36.38 -23.98
C THR A 125 -24.13 -36.35 -25.18
N LEU A 126 -23.35 -35.28 -25.37
CA LEU A 126 -22.37 -35.22 -26.44
C LEU A 126 -21.31 -36.34 -26.30
N LEU A 127 -20.73 -36.51 -25.11
CA LEU A 127 -19.78 -37.61 -24.86
C LEU A 127 -20.44 -38.98 -25.03
N GLY A 128 -21.69 -39.14 -24.59
CA GLY A 128 -22.46 -40.36 -24.75
C GLY A 128 -22.72 -40.72 -26.21
N LEU A 129 -23.05 -39.73 -27.06
CA LEU A 129 -23.20 -39.93 -28.50
C LEU A 129 -21.89 -40.35 -29.16
N ILE A 130 -20.78 -39.70 -28.82
CA ILE A 130 -19.44 -40.06 -29.31
C ILE A 130 -19.08 -41.48 -28.86
N TYR A 131 -19.34 -41.83 -27.60
CA TYR A 131 -19.10 -43.19 -27.10
C TYR A 131 -19.93 -44.23 -27.84
N GLY A 132 -21.25 -43.98 -27.97
CA GLY A 132 -22.17 -44.88 -28.63
C GLY A 132 -21.82 -45.10 -30.10
N LEU A 133 -21.46 -44.03 -30.84
CA LEU A 133 -20.96 -44.14 -32.22
C LEU A 133 -19.63 -44.90 -32.29
N GLY A 134 -18.75 -44.70 -31.30
CA GLY A 134 -17.49 -45.44 -31.18
C GLY A 134 -17.69 -46.94 -30.99
N VAL A 135 -18.56 -47.32 -30.05
CA VAL A 135 -18.93 -48.71 -29.76
C VAL A 135 -19.64 -49.35 -30.96
N LEU A 136 -20.59 -48.64 -31.58
CA LEU A 136 -21.28 -49.12 -32.79
C LEU A 136 -20.28 -49.38 -33.93
N GLY A 137 -19.34 -48.46 -34.17
CA GLY A 137 -18.29 -48.66 -35.18
C GLY A 137 -17.40 -49.87 -34.91
N LEU A 138 -17.12 -50.18 -33.63
CA LEU A 138 -16.41 -51.42 -33.26
C LEU A 138 -17.23 -52.68 -33.52
N PHE A 139 -18.56 -52.64 -33.33
CA PHE A 139 -19.43 -53.77 -33.66
C PHE A 139 -19.53 -54.02 -35.18
N GLU A 140 -19.54 -52.97 -35.99
CA GLU A 140 -19.77 -53.08 -37.44
C GLU A 140 -18.53 -53.48 -38.23
N ALA A 141 -17.37 -52.93 -37.87
CA ALA A 141 -16.13 -53.11 -38.63
C ALA A 141 -14.93 -53.45 -37.75
N GLY A 142 -15.12 -53.59 -36.43
CA GLY A 142 -14.04 -53.97 -35.52
C GLY A 142 -12.91 -52.95 -35.57
N LEU A 143 -11.69 -53.44 -35.82
CA LEU A 143 -10.53 -52.55 -35.96
C LEU A 143 -10.60 -51.74 -37.27
N SER A 144 -11.15 -52.25 -38.37
CA SER A 144 -11.07 -51.53 -39.66
C SER A 144 -12.02 -50.32 -39.77
N GLY A 145 -12.92 -50.12 -38.81
CA GLY A 145 -13.88 -49.01 -38.81
C GLY A 145 -13.46 -47.75 -38.04
N ASP A 146 -14.36 -46.77 -38.05
CA ASP A 146 -14.18 -45.44 -37.41
C ASP A 146 -14.31 -45.45 -35.87
N GLY A 147 -14.74 -46.57 -35.28
CA GLY A 147 -15.07 -46.67 -33.86
C GLY A 147 -13.93 -46.24 -32.93
N ARG A 148 -12.69 -46.56 -33.30
CA ARG A 148 -11.48 -46.19 -32.54
C ARG A 148 -11.20 -44.70 -32.54
N VAL A 149 -11.55 -43.99 -33.61
CA VAL A 149 -11.33 -42.54 -33.73
C VAL A 149 -12.26 -41.77 -32.80
N PHE A 150 -13.53 -42.21 -32.69
CA PHE A 150 -14.47 -41.69 -31.69
C PHE A 150 -14.01 -41.96 -30.26
N LEU A 151 -13.55 -43.18 -29.96
CA LEU A 151 -13.05 -43.52 -28.62
C LEU A 151 -11.76 -42.76 -28.26
N LEU A 152 -10.93 -42.40 -29.22
CA LEU A 152 -9.71 -41.60 -29.00
C LEU A 152 -10.02 -40.11 -28.73
N THR A 153 -11.06 -39.57 -29.36
CA THR A 153 -11.47 -38.17 -29.13
C THR A 153 -12.17 -37.98 -27.78
N LEU A 154 -12.80 -39.03 -27.27
CA LEU A 154 -13.64 -38.96 -26.08
C LEU A 154 -12.89 -38.51 -24.82
N PRO A 155 -11.69 -39.03 -24.47
CA PRO A 155 -10.93 -38.58 -23.31
C PRO A 155 -10.48 -37.13 -23.38
N VAL A 156 -10.16 -36.65 -24.58
CA VAL A 156 -9.73 -35.26 -24.78
C VAL A 156 -10.90 -34.31 -24.52
N LEU A 157 -12.07 -34.59 -25.05
CA LEU A 157 -13.27 -33.77 -24.83
C LEU A 157 -13.75 -33.84 -23.37
N ALA A 158 -13.71 -35.03 -22.77
CA ALA A 158 -14.04 -35.20 -21.36
C ALA A 158 -13.08 -34.43 -20.45
N ALA A 159 -11.78 -34.37 -20.79
CA ALA A 159 -10.81 -33.56 -20.07
C ALA A 159 -11.10 -32.06 -20.16
N VAL A 160 -11.56 -31.59 -21.33
CA VAL A 160 -11.91 -30.19 -21.53
C VAL A 160 -13.22 -29.81 -20.82
N PHE A 161 -14.23 -30.68 -20.85
CA PHE A 161 -15.53 -30.40 -20.26
C PHE A 161 -15.54 -30.65 -18.74
N PHE A 162 -15.11 -31.81 -18.30
CA PHE A 162 -15.19 -32.22 -16.89
C PHE A 162 -13.85 -32.14 -16.15
N GLY A 163 -12.83 -31.54 -16.78
CA GLY A 163 -11.49 -31.42 -16.20
C GLY A 163 -10.71 -32.74 -16.21
N ARG A 164 -9.55 -32.72 -15.55
CA ARG A 164 -8.62 -33.85 -15.52
C ARG A 164 -9.26 -35.18 -15.07
N GLY A 165 -10.14 -35.13 -14.07
CA GLY A 165 -10.82 -36.32 -13.54
C GLY A 165 -11.72 -36.99 -14.58
N GLY A 166 -12.53 -36.21 -15.30
CA GLY A 166 -13.38 -36.72 -16.37
C GLY A 166 -12.58 -37.34 -17.51
N GLY A 167 -11.49 -36.69 -17.92
CA GLY A 167 -10.57 -37.22 -18.93
C GLY A 167 -9.98 -38.59 -18.56
N ILE A 168 -9.45 -38.72 -17.34
CA ILE A 168 -8.87 -39.99 -16.84
C ILE A 168 -9.93 -41.09 -16.77
N LEU A 169 -11.12 -40.78 -16.23
CA LEU A 169 -12.22 -41.74 -16.15
C LEU A 169 -12.59 -42.27 -17.53
N THR A 170 -12.80 -41.37 -18.49
CA THR A 170 -13.16 -41.78 -19.85
C THR A 170 -12.03 -42.51 -20.58
N LEU A 171 -10.76 -42.20 -20.30
CA LEU A 171 -9.63 -42.95 -20.82
C LEU A 171 -9.62 -44.39 -20.29
N ALA A 172 -9.92 -44.59 -19.01
CA ALA A 172 -10.06 -45.92 -18.43
C ALA A 172 -11.24 -46.67 -19.08
N VAL A 173 -12.39 -46.00 -19.26
CA VAL A 173 -13.57 -46.58 -19.92
C VAL A 173 -13.27 -46.97 -21.38
N THR A 174 -12.59 -46.12 -22.15
CA THR A 174 -12.25 -46.43 -23.55
C THR A 174 -11.25 -47.59 -23.63
N MET A 175 -10.27 -47.64 -22.72
CA MET A 175 -9.32 -48.75 -22.63
C MET A 175 -10.01 -50.07 -22.28
N LEU A 176 -10.90 -50.07 -21.27
CA LEU A 176 -11.69 -51.24 -20.89
C LEU A 176 -12.61 -51.69 -22.03
N THR A 177 -13.20 -50.75 -22.77
CA THR A 177 -14.03 -51.04 -23.95
C THR A 177 -13.19 -51.76 -25.00
N LEU A 178 -12.00 -51.24 -25.34
CA LEU A 178 -11.12 -51.88 -26.32
C LEU A 178 -10.66 -53.28 -25.88
N VAL A 179 -10.34 -53.47 -24.60
CA VAL A 179 -9.98 -54.79 -24.06
C VAL A 179 -11.16 -55.76 -24.13
N ALA A 180 -12.37 -55.32 -23.78
CA ALA A 180 -13.57 -56.14 -23.85
C ALA A 180 -13.88 -56.59 -25.29
N PHE A 181 -13.78 -55.68 -26.27
CA PHE A 181 -13.94 -56.02 -27.68
C PHE A 181 -12.82 -56.92 -28.19
N ALA A 182 -11.56 -56.66 -27.82
CA ALA A 182 -10.43 -57.52 -28.18
C ALA A 182 -10.63 -58.95 -27.68
N TRP A 183 -11.13 -59.11 -26.45
CA TRP A 183 -11.50 -60.41 -25.90
C TRP A 183 -12.69 -61.05 -26.63
N ALA A 184 -13.76 -60.30 -26.92
CA ALA A 184 -14.94 -60.81 -27.60
C ALA A 184 -14.65 -61.25 -29.05
N PHE A 185 -13.75 -60.55 -29.75
CA PHE A 185 -13.29 -60.95 -31.08
C PHE A 185 -12.34 -62.14 -31.05
N SER A 186 -11.40 -62.19 -30.10
CA SER A 186 -10.40 -63.28 -30.03
C SER A 186 -10.99 -64.63 -29.61
N THR A 187 -12.09 -64.60 -28.85
CA THR A 187 -12.84 -65.79 -28.42
C THR A 187 -13.93 -66.22 -29.39
N GLY A 188 -14.19 -65.42 -30.44
CA GLY A 188 -15.22 -65.71 -31.44
C GLY A 188 -16.65 -65.42 -30.98
N HIS A 189 -16.85 -64.73 -29.86
CA HIS A 189 -18.17 -64.27 -29.43
C HIS A 189 -18.77 -63.22 -30.37
N ILE A 190 -17.92 -62.44 -31.04
CA ILE A 190 -18.31 -61.53 -32.12
C ILE A 190 -17.50 -61.91 -33.37
N VAL A 191 -18.19 -62.14 -34.49
CA VAL A 191 -17.56 -62.45 -35.77
C VAL A 191 -18.06 -61.48 -36.82
N ILE A 192 -17.15 -60.70 -37.40
CA ILE A 192 -17.44 -59.77 -38.51
C ILE A 192 -17.02 -60.44 -39.83
N PRO A 193 -17.88 -60.45 -40.86
CA PRO A 193 -17.53 -60.99 -42.18
C PRO A 193 -16.25 -60.37 -42.76
N VAL A 194 -15.38 -61.18 -43.38
CA VAL A 194 -14.10 -60.73 -43.95
C VAL A 194 -14.28 -59.59 -44.96
N ALA A 195 -15.36 -59.59 -45.73
CA ALA A 195 -15.68 -58.51 -46.67
C ALA A 195 -15.86 -57.14 -46.00
N GLN A 196 -16.39 -57.11 -44.77
CA GLN A 196 -16.55 -55.86 -43.99
C GLN A 196 -15.24 -55.43 -43.32
N GLN A 197 -14.37 -56.39 -42.99
CA GLN A 197 -13.03 -56.09 -42.50
C GLN A 197 -12.11 -55.55 -43.61
N ALA A 198 -12.37 -55.91 -44.87
CA ALA A 198 -11.66 -55.45 -46.06
C ALA A 198 -12.22 -54.14 -46.65
N ASN A 199 -12.82 -53.28 -45.83
CA ASN A 199 -13.40 -51.99 -46.23
C ASN A 199 -12.39 -50.99 -46.85
N SER A 200 -11.08 -51.20 -46.67
CA SER A 200 -10.03 -50.35 -47.25
C SER A 200 -10.05 -50.28 -48.78
N ALA A 201 -10.68 -51.24 -49.46
CA ALA A 201 -10.85 -51.23 -50.92
C ALA A 201 -12.11 -50.46 -51.39
N ASP A 202 -13.00 -50.09 -50.47
CA ASP A 202 -14.26 -49.41 -50.78
C ASP A 202 -14.09 -47.87 -50.77
N PRO A 203 -14.31 -47.18 -51.90
CA PRO A 203 -14.26 -45.72 -51.96
C PRO A 203 -15.26 -45.01 -51.04
N THR A 204 -16.41 -45.63 -50.77
CA THR A 204 -17.45 -45.04 -49.91
C THR A 204 -17.06 -45.07 -48.43
N ALA A 205 -16.35 -46.11 -48.00
CA ALA A 205 -15.76 -46.20 -46.67
C ALA A 205 -14.67 -45.12 -46.46
N TRP A 206 -13.81 -44.87 -47.47
CA TRP A 206 -12.83 -43.78 -47.42
C TRP A 206 -13.48 -42.40 -47.28
N LEU A 207 -14.58 -42.17 -48.01
CA LEU A 207 -15.33 -40.91 -47.93
C LEU A 207 -15.95 -40.71 -46.54
N SER A 208 -16.64 -41.73 -46.02
CA SER A 208 -17.25 -41.69 -44.68
C SER A 208 -16.20 -41.47 -43.59
N GLY A 209 -15.13 -42.27 -43.58
CA GLY A 209 -14.05 -42.16 -42.60
C GLY A 209 -13.35 -40.81 -42.65
N SER A 210 -13.15 -40.24 -43.85
CA SER A 210 -12.58 -38.89 -44.01
C SER A 210 -13.49 -37.81 -43.43
N ILE A 211 -14.81 -37.92 -43.61
CA ILE A 211 -15.78 -36.98 -43.04
C ILE A 211 -15.81 -37.09 -41.52
N VAL A 212 -15.80 -38.31 -40.96
CA VAL A 212 -15.74 -38.54 -39.51
C VAL A 212 -14.44 -37.98 -38.93
N PHE A 213 -13.31 -38.24 -39.57
CA PHE A 213 -12.02 -37.71 -39.16
C PHE A 213 -12.01 -36.17 -39.21
N PHE A 214 -12.52 -35.57 -40.29
CA PHE A 214 -12.66 -34.12 -40.41
C PHE A 214 -13.58 -33.55 -39.33
N MET A 215 -14.70 -34.22 -39.02
CA MET A 215 -15.63 -33.82 -37.97
C MET A 215 -14.97 -33.81 -36.59
N LEU A 216 -14.29 -34.90 -36.23
CA LEU A 216 -13.59 -35.05 -34.95
C LEU A 216 -12.37 -34.11 -34.85
N GLY A 217 -11.65 -33.91 -35.95
CA GLY A 217 -10.58 -32.92 -36.05
C GLY A 217 -11.10 -31.49 -35.86
N THR A 218 -12.19 -31.12 -36.54
CA THR A 218 -12.85 -29.81 -36.37
C THR A 218 -13.32 -29.60 -34.94
N LEU A 219 -13.85 -30.65 -34.31
CA LEU A 219 -14.31 -30.65 -32.93
C LEU A 219 -13.15 -30.37 -31.95
N LEU A 220 -12.02 -31.07 -32.10
CA LEU A 220 -10.81 -30.84 -31.31
C LEU A 220 -10.21 -29.45 -31.56
N LEU A 221 -10.15 -29.02 -32.83
CA LEU A 221 -9.57 -27.73 -33.21
C LEU A 221 -10.40 -26.56 -32.68
N THR A 222 -11.73 -26.65 -32.77
CA THR A 222 -12.64 -25.68 -32.17
C THR A 222 -12.43 -25.64 -30.66
N SER A 223 -12.34 -26.80 -30.00
CA SER A 223 -12.07 -26.86 -28.57
C SER A 223 -10.75 -26.16 -28.19
N GLN A 224 -9.67 -26.39 -28.93
CA GLN A 224 -8.37 -25.77 -28.67
C GLN A 224 -8.35 -24.26 -28.99
N ASN A 225 -8.98 -23.83 -30.08
CA ASN A 225 -9.08 -22.42 -30.47
C ASN A 225 -9.80 -21.56 -29.43
N TYR A 226 -10.67 -22.15 -28.61
CA TYR A 226 -11.28 -21.46 -27.47
C TYR A 226 -10.39 -21.45 -26.22
N LEU A 227 -9.55 -22.46 -26.03
CA LEU A 227 -8.68 -22.62 -24.85
C LEU A 227 -7.43 -21.74 -24.92
N ILE A 228 -6.71 -21.77 -26.05
CA ILE A 228 -5.39 -21.14 -26.17
C ILE A 228 -5.44 -19.62 -26.00
N PRO A 229 -6.31 -18.87 -26.72
CA PRO A 229 -6.36 -17.42 -26.57
C PRO A 229 -6.79 -16.99 -25.16
N ARG A 230 -7.62 -17.80 -24.48
CA ARG A 230 -8.06 -17.52 -23.12
C ARG A 230 -6.97 -17.74 -22.09
N LEU A 231 -6.18 -18.81 -22.23
CA LEU A 231 -5.00 -19.01 -21.39
C LEU A 231 -4.01 -17.86 -21.59
N ALA A 232 -3.79 -17.42 -22.83
CA ALA A 232 -2.97 -16.26 -23.13
C ALA A 232 -3.52 -14.97 -22.47
N ALA A 233 -4.82 -14.70 -22.63
CA ALA A 233 -5.47 -13.54 -22.02
C ALA A 233 -5.40 -13.58 -20.48
N ALA A 234 -5.62 -14.74 -19.87
CA ALA A 234 -5.54 -14.93 -18.41
C ALA A 234 -4.11 -14.71 -17.90
N LEU A 235 -3.10 -15.23 -18.61
CA LEU A 235 -1.69 -15.00 -18.27
C LEU A 235 -1.31 -13.53 -18.41
N THR A 236 -1.76 -12.84 -19.46
CA THR A 236 -1.52 -11.41 -19.64
C THR A 236 -2.20 -10.58 -18.55
N ARG A 237 -3.43 -10.92 -18.17
CA ARG A 237 -4.14 -10.26 -17.05
C ARG A 237 -3.43 -10.49 -15.72
N SER A 238 -2.99 -11.72 -15.44
CA SER A 238 -2.24 -12.06 -14.24
C SER A 238 -0.93 -11.27 -14.14
N ARG A 239 -0.18 -11.17 -15.25
CA ARG A 239 1.03 -10.34 -15.33
C ARG A 239 0.74 -8.85 -15.11
N GLY A 240 -0.37 -8.34 -15.66
CA GLY A 240 -0.80 -6.96 -15.45
C GLY A 240 -1.09 -6.64 -13.98
N LEU A 241 -1.86 -7.51 -13.30
CA LEU A 241 -2.14 -7.35 -11.86
C LEU A 241 -0.86 -7.43 -11.02
N ALA A 242 0.07 -8.32 -11.36
CA ALA A 242 1.35 -8.42 -10.66
C ALA A 242 2.19 -7.14 -10.82
N GLN A 243 2.19 -6.54 -12.01
CA GLN A 243 2.87 -5.26 -12.26
C GLN A 243 2.20 -4.10 -11.52
N GLU A 244 0.87 -4.05 -11.50
CA GLU A 244 0.11 -3.03 -10.76
C GLU A 244 0.37 -3.11 -9.25
N LEU A 245 0.36 -4.32 -8.68
CA LEU A 245 0.71 -4.57 -7.28
C LEU A 245 2.15 -4.16 -6.98
N ALA A 246 3.10 -4.47 -7.87
CA ALA A 246 4.49 -4.05 -7.69
C ALA A 246 4.64 -2.53 -7.72
N ALA A 247 3.93 -1.84 -8.62
CA ALA A 247 3.93 -0.38 -8.70
C ALA A 247 3.29 0.26 -7.46
N HIS A 248 2.18 -0.28 -6.97
CA HIS A 248 1.56 0.18 -5.72
C HIS A 248 2.47 -0.01 -4.52
N ARG A 249 3.15 -1.16 -4.43
CA ARG A 249 4.10 -1.42 -3.36
C ARG A 249 5.27 -0.43 -3.38
N ALA A 250 5.87 -0.19 -4.55
CA ALA A 250 6.96 0.77 -4.69
C ALA A 250 6.54 2.18 -4.27
N ARG A 251 5.33 2.61 -4.66
CA ARG A 251 4.79 3.92 -4.25
C ARG A 251 4.55 4.01 -2.74
N LEU A 252 4.03 2.96 -2.11
CA LEU A 252 3.86 2.92 -0.66
C LEU A 252 5.20 2.95 0.08
N GLU A 253 6.20 2.21 -0.41
CA GLU A 253 7.55 2.22 0.15
C GLU A 253 8.19 3.61 0.07
N GLU A 254 8.00 4.33 -1.05
CA GLU A 254 8.43 5.72 -1.21
C GLU A 254 7.71 6.66 -0.23
N GLN A 255 6.39 6.57 -0.09
CA GLN A 255 5.62 7.38 0.85
C GLN A 255 6.03 7.12 2.31
N VAL A 256 6.29 5.86 2.68
CA VAL A 256 6.77 5.51 4.02
C VAL A 256 8.15 6.10 4.25
N ALA A 257 9.06 6.04 3.27
CA ALA A 257 10.38 6.62 3.38
C ALA A 257 10.34 8.16 3.53
N GLU A 258 9.48 8.83 2.77
CA GLU A 258 9.24 10.29 2.86
C GLU A 258 8.71 10.68 4.25
N ARG A 259 7.63 10.04 4.71
CA ARG A 259 7.06 10.30 6.04
C ARG A 259 8.01 9.99 7.19
N THR A 260 8.83 8.96 7.04
CA THR A 260 9.85 8.63 8.05
C THR A 260 10.90 9.74 8.15
N ARG A 261 11.32 10.32 7.01
CA ARG A 261 12.25 11.46 7.00
C ARG A 261 11.63 12.71 7.64
N GLU A 262 10.41 13.08 7.24
CA GLU A 262 9.70 14.23 7.82
C GLU A 262 9.53 14.10 9.35
N LEU A 263 9.13 12.91 9.83
CA LEU A 263 9.00 12.64 11.26
C LEU A 263 10.33 12.76 11.99
N GLN A 264 11.42 12.30 11.36
CA GLN A 264 12.74 12.34 11.96
C GLN A 264 13.28 13.77 12.05
N GLU A 265 13.04 14.60 11.03
CA GLU A 265 13.35 16.04 11.04
C GLU A 265 12.53 16.79 12.11
N ALA A 266 11.23 16.54 12.19
CA ALA A 266 10.37 17.15 13.20
C ALA A 266 10.78 16.75 14.63
N ASN A 267 11.12 15.47 14.84
CA ASN A 267 11.60 14.98 16.13
C ASN A 267 12.91 15.66 16.54
N TRP A 268 13.84 15.81 15.60
CA TRP A 268 15.10 16.53 15.82
C TRP A 268 14.87 17.98 16.26
N GLN A 269 13.97 18.70 15.58
CA GLN A 269 13.62 20.07 15.94
C GLN A 269 12.98 20.15 17.33
N LEU A 270 12.08 19.23 17.67
CA LEU A 270 11.46 19.16 19.00
C LEU A 270 12.49 18.92 20.09
N GLN A 271 13.43 17.99 19.87
CA GLN A 271 14.52 17.73 20.81
C GLN A 271 15.40 18.96 21.05
N ARG A 272 15.73 19.70 19.99
CA ARG A 272 16.55 20.91 20.10
C ARG A 272 15.84 22.03 20.87
N ARG A 273 14.55 22.25 20.61
CA ARG A 273 13.74 23.21 21.37
C ARG A 273 13.58 22.80 22.84
N ALA A 274 13.40 21.51 23.11
CA ALA A 274 13.33 21.02 24.48
C ALA A 274 14.64 21.28 25.25
N LEU A 275 15.79 21.07 24.61
CA LEU A 275 17.10 21.39 25.20
C LEU A 275 17.26 22.88 25.51
N GLN A 276 16.85 23.76 24.57
CA GLN A 276 16.88 25.20 24.77
C GLN A 276 16.00 25.64 25.95
N LEU A 277 14.75 25.15 26.00
CA LEU A 277 13.82 25.46 27.08
C LEU A 277 14.31 24.95 28.45
N GLU A 278 14.92 23.75 28.48
CA GLU A 278 15.50 23.19 29.70
C GLU A 278 16.65 24.07 30.22
N ALA A 279 17.55 24.52 29.33
CA ALA A 279 18.65 25.41 29.67
C ALA A 279 18.14 26.78 30.19
N SER A 280 17.18 27.40 29.49
CA SER A 280 16.56 28.66 29.92
C SER A 280 15.89 28.53 31.30
N ALA A 281 15.18 27.42 31.55
CA ALA A 281 14.53 27.17 32.84
C ALA A 281 15.54 26.95 33.97
N GLU A 282 16.66 26.29 33.70
CA GLU A 282 17.75 26.12 34.68
C GLU A 282 18.36 27.47 35.08
N VAL A 283 18.65 28.33 34.09
CA VAL A 283 19.17 29.69 34.33
C VAL A 283 18.17 30.51 35.14
N GLY A 284 16.89 30.51 34.76
CA GLY A 284 15.83 31.23 35.49
C GLY A 284 15.67 30.78 36.95
N ARG A 285 15.75 29.46 37.20
CA ARG A 285 15.71 28.92 38.58
C ARG A 285 16.92 29.31 39.41
N ALA A 286 18.13 29.24 38.83
CA ALA A 286 19.33 29.67 39.53
C ALA A 286 19.24 31.15 39.90
N ALA A 287 18.76 31.98 38.97
CA ALA A 287 18.59 33.41 39.19
C ALA A 287 17.57 33.74 40.29
N ALA A 288 16.48 32.97 40.41
CA ALA A 288 15.47 33.20 41.43
C ALA A 288 15.88 32.72 42.85
N SER A 289 16.94 31.91 42.97
CA SER A 289 17.26 31.19 44.21
C SER A 289 18.26 31.89 45.14
N ILE A 290 18.89 32.98 44.69
CA ILE A 290 20.00 33.63 45.42
C ILE A 290 19.52 34.98 45.99
N LEU A 291 19.54 35.11 47.32
CA LEU A 291 19.09 36.33 48.03
C LEU A 291 20.17 37.41 48.14
N ASP A 292 21.44 37.06 47.97
CA ASP A 292 22.54 38.01 47.91
C ASP A 292 22.76 38.44 46.45
N ILE A 293 22.59 39.73 46.16
CA ILE A 293 22.62 40.24 44.79
C ILE A 293 23.99 40.08 44.14
N ASP A 294 25.09 40.17 44.90
CA ASP A 294 26.43 40.03 44.35
C ASP A 294 26.75 38.54 44.10
N GLU A 295 26.31 37.63 44.97
CA GLU A 295 26.40 36.18 44.74
C GLU A 295 25.53 35.74 43.55
N LEU A 296 24.32 36.30 43.45
CA LEU A 296 23.37 36.04 42.38
C LEU A 296 23.95 36.42 41.03
N LEU A 297 24.44 37.66 40.92
CA LEU A 297 24.98 38.18 39.67
C LEU A 297 26.23 37.39 39.26
N ASN A 298 27.14 37.08 40.19
CA ASN A 298 28.32 36.27 39.90
C ASN A 298 27.96 34.86 39.42
N ARG A 299 27.01 34.20 40.10
CA ARG A 299 26.59 32.85 39.71
C ARG A 299 25.88 32.85 38.36
N THR A 300 25.09 33.89 38.08
CA THR A 300 24.35 34.05 36.83
C THR A 300 25.31 34.22 35.66
N VAL A 301 26.30 35.10 35.75
CA VAL A 301 27.27 35.30 34.65
C VAL A 301 28.14 34.06 34.41
N ASP A 302 28.52 33.32 35.46
CA ASP A 302 29.23 32.05 35.31
C ASP A 302 28.36 30.98 34.62
N LEU A 303 27.08 30.88 34.98
CA LEU A 303 26.15 29.96 34.31
C LEU A 303 25.93 30.33 32.85
N ILE A 304 25.80 31.62 32.54
CA ILE A 304 25.67 32.11 31.16
C ILE A 304 26.91 31.72 30.34
N ARG A 305 28.12 32.00 30.86
CA ARG A 305 29.36 31.60 30.19
C ARG A 305 29.44 30.09 29.98
N ASP A 306 29.18 29.30 31.01
CA ASP A 306 29.42 27.86 30.98
C ASP A 306 28.37 27.08 30.16
N ARG A 307 27.10 27.52 30.14
CA ARG A 307 26.03 26.85 29.40
C ARG A 307 25.98 27.24 27.92
N PHE A 308 26.27 28.49 27.61
CA PHE A 308 26.23 28.99 26.23
C PHE A 308 27.61 29.03 25.57
N GLY A 309 28.69 28.79 26.32
CA GLY A 309 30.05 28.70 25.79
C GLY A 309 30.65 30.06 25.40
N PHE A 310 30.14 31.16 25.95
CA PHE A 310 30.61 32.50 25.62
C PHE A 310 32.03 32.78 26.14
N TYR A 311 32.73 33.68 25.46
CA TYR A 311 34.08 34.10 25.82
C TYR A 311 34.08 34.92 27.12
N HIS A 312 33.12 35.83 27.24
CA HIS A 312 32.92 36.65 28.42
C HIS A 312 31.42 36.92 28.64
N ALA A 313 31.07 37.14 29.90
CA ALA A 313 29.76 37.57 30.35
C ALA A 313 29.96 38.51 31.54
N GLY A 314 29.26 39.66 31.53
CA GLY A 314 29.32 40.68 32.56
C GLY A 314 27.96 41.34 32.78
N VAL A 315 27.67 41.71 34.02
CA VAL A 315 26.47 42.49 34.36
C VAL A 315 26.89 43.84 34.89
N PHE A 316 26.38 44.89 34.25
CA PHE A 316 26.49 46.26 34.67
C PHE A 316 25.19 46.71 35.33
N LEU A 317 25.27 47.41 36.45
CA LEU A 317 24.11 48.09 37.06
C LEU A 317 24.29 49.60 36.92
N LEU A 318 23.18 50.31 36.78
CA LEU A 318 23.23 51.78 36.73
C LEU A 318 23.52 52.37 38.11
N ASP A 319 24.31 53.43 38.14
CA ASP A 319 24.46 54.29 39.31
C ASP A 319 23.14 55.02 39.62
N GLU A 320 23.05 55.63 40.82
CA GLU A 320 21.82 56.30 41.25
C GLU A 320 21.41 57.47 40.34
N ALA A 321 22.39 58.10 39.67
CA ALA A 321 22.17 59.19 38.74
C ALA A 321 21.76 58.72 37.32
N GLY A 322 21.99 57.45 36.99
CA GLY A 322 21.78 56.89 35.64
C GLY A 322 22.81 57.39 34.62
N GLU A 323 23.95 57.92 35.07
CA GLU A 323 25.01 58.45 34.22
C GLU A 323 26.06 57.37 33.89
N TRP A 324 26.23 56.39 34.78
CA TRP A 324 27.25 55.35 34.65
C TRP A 324 26.64 53.95 34.79
N ALA A 325 27.04 53.05 33.89
CA ALA A 325 26.85 51.61 34.03
C ALA A 325 28.10 51.03 34.72
N GLU A 326 27.96 50.59 35.97
CA GLU A 326 29.04 50.05 36.78
C GLU A 326 29.06 48.53 36.71
N LEU A 327 30.22 47.92 36.41
CA LEU A 327 30.35 46.47 36.34
C LEU A 327 30.22 45.86 37.75
N ARG A 328 29.26 44.97 37.94
CA ARG A 328 28.94 44.33 39.23
C ARG A 328 29.29 42.85 39.30
N ALA A 329 29.21 42.15 38.18
CA ALA A 329 29.66 40.77 38.06
C ALA A 329 30.27 40.54 36.69
N ALA A 330 31.32 39.72 36.60
CA ALA A 330 32.03 39.50 35.35
C ALA A 330 32.82 38.19 35.39
N THR A 331 32.81 37.45 34.29
CA THR A 331 33.47 36.15 34.20
C THR A 331 34.94 36.23 33.80
N GLY A 332 35.71 35.19 34.19
CA GLY A 332 37.11 35.03 33.78
C GLY A 332 38.10 35.97 34.50
N GLU A 333 39.38 35.88 34.10
CA GLU A 333 40.44 36.72 34.68
C GLU A 333 40.29 38.20 34.32
N ALA A 334 39.83 38.48 33.08
CA ALA A 334 39.52 39.81 32.60
C ALA A 334 38.43 40.47 33.46
N GLY A 335 37.32 39.76 33.72
CA GLY A 335 36.24 40.23 34.58
C GLY A 335 36.72 40.58 35.99
N ARG A 336 37.53 39.72 36.62
CA ARG A 336 38.10 40.00 37.95
C ARG A 336 38.97 41.26 37.98
N LYS A 337 39.78 41.49 36.94
CA LYS A 337 40.61 42.70 36.83
C LYS A 337 39.75 43.95 36.64
N MET A 338 38.72 43.89 35.80
CA MET A 338 37.77 44.98 35.58
C MET A 338 37.02 45.34 36.86
N LEU A 339 36.53 44.35 37.60
CA LEU A 339 35.87 44.55 38.89
C LEU A 339 36.80 45.23 39.91
N ALA A 340 38.04 44.74 40.03
CA ALA A 340 39.03 45.33 40.94
C ALA A 340 39.41 46.78 40.60
N GLN A 341 39.22 47.19 39.34
CA GLN A 341 39.46 48.55 38.87
C GLN A 341 38.23 49.46 38.98
N GLY A 342 37.08 48.94 39.42
CA GLY A 342 35.82 49.69 39.45
C GLY A 342 35.37 50.08 38.04
N HIS A 343 35.51 49.16 37.07
CA HIS A 343 35.20 49.43 35.67
C HIS A 343 33.75 49.91 35.50
N ARG A 344 33.60 51.06 34.85
CA ARG A 344 32.30 51.68 34.55
C ARG A 344 32.33 52.34 33.18
N LEU A 345 31.18 52.37 32.54
CA LEU A 345 30.99 52.93 31.20
C LEU A 345 29.93 54.02 31.27
N ALA A 346 30.16 55.13 30.57
CA ALA A 346 29.19 56.21 30.51
C ALA A 346 27.97 55.76 29.71
N VAL A 347 26.78 56.10 30.20
CA VAL A 347 25.53 55.91 29.45
C VAL A 347 25.51 56.84 28.24
N GLY A 348 25.27 56.30 27.04
CA GLY A 348 25.35 57.04 25.78
C GLY A 348 25.98 56.25 24.64
N GLU A 349 26.44 56.94 23.60
CA GLU A 349 26.85 56.33 22.32
C GLU A 349 28.27 55.71 22.32
N THR A 350 29.04 55.86 23.40
CA THR A 350 30.49 55.57 23.39
C THR A 350 30.82 54.08 23.61
N SER A 351 29.87 53.28 24.08
CA SER A 351 30.06 51.83 24.27
C SER A 351 28.75 51.09 23.99
N MET A 352 28.84 49.80 23.65
CA MET A 352 27.67 48.93 23.46
C MET A 352 26.78 48.91 24.72
N VAL A 353 27.39 48.71 25.89
CA VAL A 353 26.72 48.74 27.19
C VAL A 353 26.04 50.10 27.44
N GLY A 354 26.76 51.20 27.22
CA GLY A 354 26.23 52.55 27.38
C GLY A 354 25.09 52.85 26.42
N TRP A 355 25.15 52.33 25.20
CA TRP A 355 24.13 52.53 24.17
C TRP A 355 22.85 51.81 24.53
N THR A 356 22.97 50.54 24.92
CA THR A 356 21.85 49.69 25.37
C THR A 356 21.20 50.27 26.61
N ALA A 357 21.99 50.85 27.52
CA ALA A 357 21.45 51.59 28.66
C ALA A 357 20.67 52.84 28.24
N ALA A 358 21.17 53.61 27.27
CA ALA A 358 20.51 54.83 26.79
C ALA A 358 19.21 54.54 26.02
N HIS A 359 19.19 53.50 25.19
CA HIS A 359 18.07 53.20 24.29
C HIS A 359 17.08 52.18 24.85
N ARG A 360 17.47 51.45 25.91
CA ARG A 360 16.68 50.35 26.51
C ARG A 360 16.26 49.29 25.49
N GLN A 361 17.13 49.06 24.52
CA GLN A 361 16.92 48.09 23.45
C GLN A 361 18.14 47.16 23.37
N PRO A 362 17.93 45.85 23.16
CA PRO A 362 19.00 44.93 22.82
C PRO A 362 19.85 45.43 21.66
N ARG A 363 21.16 45.22 21.71
CA ARG A 363 22.06 45.53 20.60
C ARG A 363 23.08 44.42 20.40
N ILE A 364 23.26 44.06 19.14
CA ILE A 364 24.20 43.03 18.68
C ILE A 364 25.24 43.69 17.76
N ALA A 365 26.52 43.41 18.00
CA ALA A 365 27.66 43.80 17.17
C ALA A 365 28.45 42.56 16.73
N LEU A 366 28.70 42.42 15.41
CA LEU A 366 29.17 41.18 14.77
C LEU A 366 30.48 41.36 13.98
N ASP A 367 31.59 41.80 14.58
CA ASP A 367 32.91 42.05 13.92
C ASP A 367 32.91 42.66 12.50
N VAL A 368 31.85 43.36 12.09
CA VAL A 368 31.71 43.89 10.73
C VAL A 368 31.07 45.28 10.75
N GLY A 369 31.61 46.19 9.94
CA GLY A 369 31.04 47.52 9.74
C GLY A 369 31.46 48.56 10.80
N LYS A 370 30.60 49.55 11.04
CA LYS A 370 30.90 50.72 11.90
C LYS A 370 31.07 50.37 13.38
N ASP A 371 30.58 49.21 13.80
CA ASP A 371 30.57 48.78 15.20
C ASP A 371 31.88 48.10 15.63
N ALA A 372 32.73 47.71 14.68
CA ALA A 372 34.06 47.14 14.94
C ALA A 372 35.00 48.09 15.74
N ILE A 373 34.66 49.38 15.83
CA ILE A 373 35.41 50.40 16.58
C ILE A 373 35.19 50.28 18.10
N HIS A 374 34.22 49.48 18.57
CA HIS A 374 33.85 49.43 19.99
C HIS A 374 34.52 48.28 20.78
N PHE A 375 35.33 47.43 20.14
CA PHE A 375 36.00 46.28 20.78
C PHE A 375 37.33 46.62 21.50
N ASP A 376 37.59 47.90 21.80
CA ASP A 376 38.85 48.38 22.40
C ASP A 376 38.92 48.16 23.92
N ASN A 377 38.72 46.92 24.38
CA ASN A 377 39.02 46.52 25.76
C ASN A 377 40.33 45.71 25.81
N PRO A 378 41.45 46.27 26.32
CA PRO A 378 42.72 45.56 26.41
C PRO A 378 42.68 44.27 27.24
N LEU A 379 41.67 44.10 28.09
CA LEU A 379 41.47 42.90 28.91
C LEU A 379 40.69 41.79 28.18
N LEU A 380 40.01 42.12 27.06
CA LEU A 380 39.25 41.18 26.23
C LEU A 380 39.68 41.32 24.74
N PRO A 381 40.97 41.12 24.41
CA PRO A 381 41.52 41.42 23.08
C PRO A 381 41.06 40.45 21.98
N HIS A 382 40.30 39.42 22.34
CA HIS A 382 39.81 38.39 21.41
C HIS A 382 38.32 38.51 21.14
N THR A 383 37.65 39.55 21.64
CA THR A 383 36.24 39.79 21.33
C THR A 383 36.06 40.10 19.86
N ARG A 384 35.19 39.33 19.21
CA ARG A 384 34.82 39.49 17.80
C ARG A 384 33.35 39.80 17.65
N SER A 385 32.49 39.31 18.54
CA SER A 385 31.10 39.74 18.60
C SER A 385 30.67 40.01 20.04
N GLU A 386 29.72 40.92 20.20
CA GLU A 386 29.19 41.38 21.47
C GLU A 386 27.68 41.56 21.36
N MET A 387 26.94 41.06 22.36
CA MET A 387 25.52 41.30 22.53
C MET A 387 25.27 41.91 23.90
N THR A 388 24.51 43.00 23.92
CA THR A 388 24.13 43.69 25.15
C THR A 388 22.62 43.71 25.29
N LEU A 389 22.12 43.26 26.45
CA LEU A 389 20.70 43.10 26.75
C LEU A 389 20.32 43.99 27.95
N PRO A 390 19.25 44.81 27.84
CA PRO A 390 18.80 45.65 28.95
C PRO A 390 18.15 44.80 30.04
N LEU A 391 18.59 44.97 31.30
CA LEU A 391 17.98 44.35 32.47
C LEU A 391 16.83 45.23 32.97
N MET A 392 15.61 44.90 32.56
CA MET A 392 14.41 45.71 32.80
C MET A 392 13.50 45.08 33.86
N VAL A 393 12.94 45.91 34.75
CA VAL A 393 11.80 45.56 35.60
C VAL A 393 10.67 46.55 35.32
N GLY A 394 9.64 46.09 34.61
CA GLY A 394 8.65 46.98 34.01
C GLY A 394 9.34 47.95 33.03
N GLU A 395 9.07 49.25 33.17
CA GLU A 395 9.73 50.30 32.37
C GLU A 395 11.06 50.80 32.96
N ARG A 396 11.47 50.27 34.12
CA ARG A 396 12.71 50.68 34.80
C ARG A 396 13.89 49.84 34.35
N LEU A 397 14.90 50.51 33.79
CA LEU A 397 16.21 49.92 33.52
C LEU A 397 16.99 49.80 34.83
N LEU A 398 17.44 48.59 35.15
CA LEU A 398 18.32 48.31 36.29
C LEU A 398 19.79 48.26 35.89
N GLY A 399 20.06 47.84 34.66
CA GLY A 399 21.41 47.53 34.21
C GLY A 399 21.45 46.94 32.82
N VAL A 400 22.60 46.41 32.43
CA VAL A 400 22.84 45.78 31.13
C VAL A 400 23.63 44.51 31.33
N LEU A 401 23.17 43.41 30.72
CA LEU A 401 23.94 42.18 30.55
C LEU A 401 24.76 42.32 29.27
N ASP A 402 26.06 42.10 29.38
CA ASP A 402 27.01 42.07 28.27
C ASP A 402 27.53 40.64 28.10
N VAL A 403 27.46 40.11 26.88
CA VAL A 403 28.05 38.82 26.51
C VAL A 403 28.87 38.96 25.25
N GLN A 404 30.05 38.33 25.25
CA GLN A 404 31.04 38.47 24.19
C GLN A 404 31.51 37.11 23.71
N SER A 405 31.83 37.00 22.42
CA SER A 405 32.33 35.79 21.77
C SER A 405 33.62 36.06 20.99
N THR A 406 34.48 35.04 20.91
CA THR A 406 35.65 35.03 20.03
C THR A 406 35.31 34.69 18.58
N GLU A 407 34.07 34.31 18.29
CA GLU A 407 33.59 34.02 16.94
C GLU A 407 32.96 35.28 16.32
N GLU A 408 33.20 35.50 15.03
CA GLU A 408 32.47 36.52 14.27
C GLU A 408 31.00 36.11 14.16
N ALA A 409 30.09 37.07 14.20
CA ALA A 409 28.66 36.83 13.99
C ALA A 409 28.02 35.75 14.90
N ALA A 410 28.45 35.66 16.16
CA ALA A 410 28.01 34.58 17.07
C ALA A 410 26.59 34.75 17.65
N PHE A 411 25.95 35.91 17.44
CA PHE A 411 24.65 36.25 18.02
C PHE A 411 23.66 36.63 16.92
N ASP A 412 22.40 36.23 17.06
CA ASP A 412 21.28 36.60 16.18
C ASP A 412 20.03 37.08 16.96
N GLU A 413 18.94 37.39 16.24
CA GLU A 413 17.70 37.88 16.86
C GLU A 413 16.98 36.82 17.72
N ASP A 414 17.24 35.52 17.52
CA ASP A 414 16.65 34.45 18.35
C ASP A 414 17.35 34.34 19.72
N ASP A 415 18.56 34.92 19.87
CA ASP A 415 19.32 34.96 21.13
C ASP A 415 18.87 36.07 22.11
N VAL A 416 18.13 37.07 21.61
CA VAL A 416 17.58 38.22 22.37
C VAL A 416 16.27 37.87 23.05
#